data_AF-A0A973ALM0-F1
#
_entry.id   AF-A0A973ALM0-F1
#
_cell.length_a   1.000
_cell.length_b   1.000
_cell.length_c   1.000
_cell.angle_alpha   90.00
_cell.angle_beta   90.00
_cell.angle_gamma   90.00
#
_symmetry.space_group_name_H-M   'P 1'
#
loop_
_entity.id
_entity.type
_entity.pdbx_description
1 polymer ?
#
loop_
_entity_poly.entity_id
_entity_poly.type
_entity_poly.pdbx_seq_one_letter_code
_entity_poly.pdbx_strand_id
1 'polypeptide(L)'
;MKQDGLNGQILEQLYQTIVSRKGGNPSESHTAKLFKKGRKRICKKFGEEAVEVVIAALAETEAEVVSESSDVLYHLLVLWAEMGIRPEQVWAELQSRVGTSGIEEKKNRQRGDASHDL
;
A
#
# COMPACT_ATOMS: atom_id res chain seq x y z
N MET A 1 -8.88 -23.66 -15.86
CA MET A 1 -7.98 -23.63 -14.68
C MET A 1 -8.36 -22.42 -13.85
N LYS A 2 -8.59 -22.60 -12.55
CA LYS A 2 -9.06 -21.52 -11.66
C LYS A 2 -7.98 -20.44 -11.53
N GLN A 3 -8.29 -19.20 -11.90
CA GLN A 3 -7.52 -18.00 -11.56
C GLN A 3 -7.74 -17.59 -10.09
N ASP A 4 -7.79 -18.56 -9.17
CA ASP A 4 -8.05 -18.29 -7.76
C ASP A 4 -6.74 -17.77 -7.14
N GLY A 5 -6.44 -16.47 -7.27
CA GLY A 5 -5.32 -15.81 -6.58
C GLY A 5 -4.57 -14.71 -7.36
N LEU A 6 -4.72 -14.60 -8.68
CA LEU A 6 -4.08 -13.52 -9.48
C LEU A 6 -4.94 -12.25 -9.53
N ASN A 7 -5.45 -11.82 -8.38
CA ASN A 7 -6.25 -10.62 -8.22
C ASN A 7 -5.99 -10.02 -6.83
N GLY A 8 -6.75 -9.00 -6.41
CA GLY A 8 -6.56 -8.32 -5.12
C GLY A 8 -6.58 -9.24 -3.87
N GLN A 9 -7.10 -10.47 -3.97
CA GLN A 9 -7.04 -11.47 -2.90
C GLN A 9 -5.59 -11.83 -2.48
N ILE A 10 -4.61 -11.67 -3.38
CA ILE A 10 -3.20 -11.93 -3.04
C ILE A 10 -2.69 -11.01 -1.93
N LEU A 11 -3.18 -9.77 -1.87
CA LEU A 11 -2.78 -8.80 -0.85
C LEU A 11 -3.27 -9.22 0.53
N GLU A 12 -4.45 -9.82 0.62
CA GLU A 12 -4.99 -10.36 1.86
C GLU A 12 -4.16 -11.55 2.35
N GLN A 13 -3.88 -12.51 1.46
CA GLN A 13 -3.03 -13.68 1.78
C GLN A 13 -1.63 -13.25 2.23
N LEU A 14 -1.06 -12.27 1.53
CA LEU A 14 0.24 -11.71 1.87
C LEU A 14 0.22 -10.97 3.21
N TYR A 15 -0.82 -10.19 3.48
CA TYR A 15 -0.99 -9.50 4.78
C TYR A 15 -1.08 -10.50 5.93
N GLN A 16 -1.90 -11.56 5.82
CA GLN A 16 -1.99 -12.60 6.84
C GLN A 16 -0.64 -13.29 7.09
N THR A 17 0.12 -13.53 6.02
CA THR A 17 1.49 -14.07 6.11
C THR A 17 2.46 -13.10 6.79
N ILE A 18 2.33 -11.79 6.54
CA ILE A 18 3.13 -10.75 7.20
C ILE A 18 2.83 -10.71 8.70
N VAL A 19 1.54 -10.71 9.07
CA VAL A 19 1.10 -10.68 10.47
C VAL A 19 1.57 -11.92 11.23
N SER A 20 1.49 -13.12 10.63
CA SER A 20 1.93 -14.36 11.27
C SER A 20 3.44 -14.39 11.56
N ARG A 21 4.23 -13.59 10.84
CA ARG A 21 5.67 -13.42 11.06
C ARG A 21 6.02 -12.33 12.08
N LYS A 22 5.03 -11.56 12.56
CA LYS A 22 5.25 -10.55 13.60
C LYS A 22 5.59 -11.24 14.93
N GLY A 23 6.73 -10.88 15.50
CA GLY A 23 7.25 -11.55 16.71
C GLY A 23 7.95 -12.89 16.45
N GLY A 24 8.07 -13.32 15.19
CA GLY A 24 8.83 -14.53 14.81
C GLY A 24 10.34 -14.36 14.87
N ASN A 25 11.09 -15.42 14.57
CA ASN A 25 12.56 -15.41 14.60
C ASN A 25 13.15 -14.50 13.49
N PRO A 26 13.88 -13.41 13.83
CA PRO A 26 14.47 -12.49 12.85
C PRO A 26 15.58 -13.11 12.00
N SER A 27 16.14 -14.23 12.42
CA SER A 27 17.19 -14.96 11.67
C SER A 27 16.61 -15.83 10.56
N GLU A 28 15.32 -16.15 10.62
CA GLU A 28 14.63 -17.06 9.71
C GLU A 28 13.65 -16.33 8.76
N SER A 29 13.32 -15.06 9.05
CA SER A 29 12.34 -14.30 8.28
C SER A 29 12.75 -12.85 8.08
N HIS A 30 12.76 -12.41 6.82
CA HIS A 30 12.95 -11.00 6.47
C HIS A 30 11.90 -10.10 7.12
N THR A 31 10.63 -10.51 7.10
CA THR A 31 9.52 -9.77 7.74
C THR A 31 9.75 -9.63 9.25
N ALA A 32 10.15 -10.70 9.94
CA ALA A 32 10.47 -10.63 11.37
C ALA A 32 11.65 -9.68 11.65
N LYS A 33 12.66 -9.66 10.78
CA LYS A 33 13.79 -8.73 10.85
C LYS A 33 13.35 -7.27 10.68
N LEU A 34 12.39 -6.99 9.80
CA LEU A 34 11.82 -5.65 9.64
C LEU A 34 11.10 -5.20 10.92
N PHE A 35 10.22 -6.04 11.47
CA PHE A 35 9.52 -5.73 12.73
C PHE A 35 10.49 -5.53 13.89
N LYS A 36 11.52 -6.37 14.03
CA LYS A 36 12.55 -6.18 15.08
C LYS A 36 13.30 -4.85 14.95
N LYS A 37 13.50 -4.35 13.72
CA LYS A 37 14.13 -3.03 13.47
C LYS A 37 13.15 -1.87 13.66
N GLY A 38 11.86 -2.15 13.78
CA GLY A 38 10.80 -1.20 14.10
C GLY A 38 10.40 -0.27 12.96
N ARG A 39 9.34 0.51 13.23
CA ARG A 39 8.69 1.43 12.30
C ARG A 39 9.63 2.30 11.46
N LYS A 40 10.69 2.88 12.06
CA LYS A 40 11.63 3.75 11.31
C LYS A 40 12.28 3.03 10.13
N ARG A 41 12.71 1.77 10.30
CA ARG A 41 13.30 1.00 9.21
C ARG A 41 12.25 0.63 8.16
N ILE A 42 11.04 0.29 8.60
CA ILE A 42 9.92 -0.07 7.72
C ILE A 42 9.55 1.11 6.82
N CYS A 43 9.35 2.31 7.40
CA CYS A 43 9.10 3.54 6.64
C CYS A 43 10.22 3.87 5.65
N LYS A 44 11.49 3.68 6.06
CA LYS A 44 12.63 3.88 5.17
C LYS A 44 12.59 2.93 3.97
N LYS A 45 12.33 1.63 4.19
CA LYS A 45 12.20 0.67 3.08
C LYS A 45 11.05 1.05 2.15
N PHE A 46 9.86 1.32 2.68
CA PHE A 46 8.72 1.75 1.86
C PHE A 46 9.05 2.99 1.00
N GLY A 47 9.74 3.97 1.57
CA GLY A 47 10.17 5.16 0.82
C GLY A 47 11.25 4.88 -0.23
N GLU A 48 12.15 3.93 0.01
CA GLU A 48 13.13 3.46 -1.00
C GLU A 48 12.39 2.85 -2.20
N GLU A 49 11.53 1.84 -1.98
CA GLU A 49 10.83 1.15 -3.08
C GLU A 49 9.94 2.13 -3.89
N ALA A 50 9.29 3.09 -3.22
CA ALA A 50 8.45 4.07 -3.89
C ALA A 50 9.25 4.97 -4.84
N VAL A 51 10.50 5.28 -4.50
CA VAL A 51 11.41 6.03 -5.37
C VAL A 51 11.96 5.11 -6.47
N GLU A 52 12.25 3.85 -6.16
CA GLU A 52 12.70 2.85 -7.13
C GLU A 52 11.64 2.61 -8.22
N VAL A 53 10.34 2.54 -7.89
CA VAL A 53 9.25 2.53 -8.90
C VAL A 53 9.31 3.74 -9.84
N VAL A 54 9.55 4.94 -9.30
CA VAL A 54 9.65 6.17 -10.12
C VAL A 54 10.86 6.10 -11.04
N ILE A 55 12.00 5.62 -10.54
CA ILE A 55 13.22 5.44 -11.34
C ILE A 55 12.98 4.42 -12.44
N ALA A 56 12.42 3.26 -12.11
CA ALA A 56 12.14 2.19 -13.05
C ALA A 56 11.21 2.67 -14.18
N ALA A 57 10.18 3.45 -13.84
CA ALA A 57 9.24 4.01 -14.81
C ALA A 57 9.86 5.05 -15.75
N LEU A 58 10.93 5.74 -15.32
CA LEU A 58 11.59 6.78 -16.10
C LEU A 58 12.77 6.26 -16.92
N ALA A 59 13.44 5.21 -16.46
CA ALA A 59 14.78 4.86 -16.93
C ALA A 59 15.02 3.36 -17.14
N GLU A 60 14.08 2.49 -16.81
CA GLU A 60 14.29 1.04 -16.86
C GLU A 60 13.19 0.33 -17.67
N THR A 61 12.83 -0.89 -17.29
CA THR A 61 11.91 -1.73 -18.05
C THR A 61 10.55 -1.85 -17.36
N GLU A 62 9.52 -2.22 -18.13
CA GLU A 62 8.20 -2.55 -17.56
C GLU A 62 8.28 -3.67 -16.51
N ALA A 63 9.21 -4.62 -16.68
CA ALA A 63 9.42 -5.70 -15.71
C ALA A 63 9.94 -5.17 -14.37
N GLU A 64 10.85 -4.19 -14.39
CA GLU A 64 11.34 -3.52 -13.18
C GLU A 64 10.21 -2.74 -12.50
N VAL A 65 9.38 -2.00 -13.27
CA VAL A 65 8.21 -1.31 -12.70
C VAL A 65 7.27 -2.28 -11.99
N VAL A 66 7.02 -3.47 -12.55
CA VAL A 66 6.20 -4.50 -11.92
C VAL A 66 6.86 -5.05 -10.65
N SER A 67 8.18 -5.28 -10.68
CA SER A 67 8.96 -5.75 -9.54
C SER A 67 8.91 -4.75 -8.38
N GLU A 68 9.29 -3.50 -8.64
CA GLU A 68 9.32 -2.43 -7.65
C GLU A 68 7.92 -2.10 -7.12
N SER A 69 6.88 -2.16 -7.97
CA SER A 69 5.50 -1.98 -7.53
C SER A 69 5.07 -3.08 -6.55
N SER A 70 5.57 -4.30 -6.75
CA SER A 70 5.31 -5.42 -5.85
C SER A 70 5.99 -5.19 -4.49
N ASP A 71 7.21 -4.66 -4.48
CA ASP A 71 7.93 -4.33 -3.25
C ASP A 71 7.31 -3.15 -2.50
N VAL A 72 6.81 -2.12 -3.21
CA VAL A 72 5.99 -1.05 -2.63
C VAL A 72 4.76 -1.63 -1.90
N LEU A 73 4.00 -2.50 -2.56
CA LEU A 73 2.81 -3.12 -1.96
C LEU A 73 3.18 -3.96 -0.74
N TYR A 74 4.23 -4.78 -0.83
CA TYR A 74 4.71 -5.57 0.30
C TYR A 74 5.11 -4.69 1.49
N HIS A 75 5.94 -3.66 1.26
CA HIS A 75 6.42 -2.80 2.33
C HIS A 75 5.31 -1.92 2.93
N LEU A 76 4.30 -1.56 2.13
CA LEU A 76 3.10 -0.90 2.63
C LEU A 76 2.27 -1.81 3.54
N LEU A 77 2.07 -3.09 3.17
CA LEU A 77 1.40 -4.09 4.01
C LEU A 77 2.15 -4.31 5.34
N VAL A 78 3.49 -4.38 5.31
CA VAL A 78 4.32 -4.46 6.52
C VAL A 78 4.14 -3.23 7.41
N LEU A 79 4.09 -2.03 6.82
CA LEU A 79 3.84 -0.80 7.56
C LEU A 79 2.46 -0.80 8.23
N TRP A 80 1.42 -1.24 7.52
CA TRP A 80 0.09 -1.36 8.10
C TRP A 80 0.06 -2.35 9.26
N ALA A 81 0.66 -3.53 9.11
CA ALA A 81 0.77 -4.51 10.19
C ALA A 81 1.55 -3.97 11.41
N GLU A 82 2.59 -3.17 11.21
CA GLU A 82 3.32 -2.49 12.29
C GLU A 82 2.47 -1.43 13.00
N MET A 83 1.58 -0.76 12.27
CA MET A 83 0.69 0.28 12.79
C MET A 83 -0.65 -0.26 13.33
N GLY A 84 -0.93 -1.55 13.16
CA GLY A 84 -2.23 -2.15 13.53
C GLY A 84 -3.36 -1.76 12.58
N ILE A 85 -3.04 -1.34 11.36
CA ILE A 85 -4.00 -1.03 10.30
C ILE A 85 -4.27 -2.32 9.53
N ARG A 86 -5.54 -2.66 9.33
CA ARG A 86 -5.94 -3.79 8.51
C ARG A 86 -6.24 -3.36 7.07
N PRO A 87 -5.99 -4.25 6.09
CA PRO A 87 -6.44 -4.11 4.71
C PRO A 87 -7.82 -3.48 4.55
N GLU A 88 -8.85 -4.04 5.19
CA GLU A 88 -10.24 -3.61 4.96
C GLU A 88 -10.46 -2.12 5.25
N GLN A 89 -9.70 -1.52 6.17
CA GLN A 89 -9.79 -0.09 6.48
C GLN A 89 -9.35 0.77 5.28
N VAL A 90 -8.29 0.38 4.59
CA VAL A 90 -7.82 1.09 3.40
C VAL A 90 -8.72 0.79 2.20
N TRP A 91 -9.31 -0.40 2.11
CA TRP A 91 -10.17 -0.76 0.97
C TRP A 91 -11.49 -0.01 1.06
N ALA A 92 -12.02 0.19 2.28
CA ALA A 92 -13.17 1.05 2.53
C ALA A 92 -12.89 2.50 2.10
N GLU A 93 -11.69 3.01 2.40
CA GLU A 93 -11.26 4.34 1.94
C GLU A 93 -11.08 4.41 0.42
N LEU A 94 -10.58 3.36 -0.23
CA LEU A 94 -10.52 3.32 -1.70
C LEU A 94 -11.92 3.25 -2.31
N GLN A 95 -12.83 2.47 -1.71
CA GLN A 95 -14.21 2.33 -2.18
C GLN A 95 -14.98 3.66 -2.10
N SER A 96 -14.72 4.49 -1.09
CA SER A 96 -15.33 5.83 -0.99
C SER A 96 -14.93 6.74 -2.17
N ARG A 97 -13.75 6.51 -2.76
CA ARG A 97 -13.22 7.26 -3.91
C ARG A 97 -13.73 6.74 -5.25
N VAL A 98 -14.17 5.48 -5.34
CA VAL A 98 -14.70 4.90 -6.58
C VAL A 98 -16.00 5.59 -7.00
N GLY A 99 -16.85 5.98 -6.05
CA GLY A 99 -18.12 6.68 -6.31
C GLY A 99 -18.02 8.20 -6.39
N THR A 100 -16.87 8.76 -6.04
CA THR A 100 -16.64 10.21 -6.03
C THR A 100 -15.60 10.51 -7.10
N SER A 101 -16.05 10.72 -8.34
CA SER A 101 -15.10 11.17 -9.36
C SER A 101 -14.43 12.45 -8.84
N GLY A 102 -13.09 12.55 -8.92
CA GLY A 102 -12.36 13.74 -8.45
C GLY A 102 -12.80 15.06 -9.12
N ILE A 103 -13.61 14.96 -10.18
CA ILE A 103 -14.30 16.07 -10.86
C ILE A 103 -15.55 16.50 -10.09
N GLU A 104 -16.36 15.59 -9.57
CA GLU A 104 -17.54 15.89 -8.76
C GLU A 104 -17.18 16.43 -7.38
N GLU A 105 -16.13 15.88 -6.76
CA GLU A 105 -15.64 16.39 -5.47
C GLU A 105 -15.14 17.84 -5.59
N LYS A 106 -14.40 18.15 -6.67
CA LYS A 106 -13.93 19.51 -6.97
C LYS A 106 -15.08 20.46 -7.30
N LYS A 107 -16.12 19.98 -8.01
CA LYS A 107 -17.36 20.75 -8.27
C LYS A 107 -18.17 21.02 -7.01
N ASN A 108 -18.27 20.07 -6.08
CA ASN A 108 -19.00 20.25 -4.81
C ASN A 108 -18.29 21.22 -3.86
N ARG A 109 -16.94 21.22 -3.81
CA ARG A 109 -16.18 22.23 -3.04
C ARG A 109 -16.38 23.64 -3.60
N GLN A 110 -16.33 23.82 -4.92
CA GLN A 110 -16.57 25.12 -5.55
C GLN A 110 -18.01 25.64 -5.37
N ARG A 111 -19.00 24.74 -5.33
CA ARG A 111 -20.39 25.12 -5.01
C ARG A 111 -20.57 25.57 -3.57
N GLY A 112 -19.89 24.92 -2.62
CA GLY A 112 -19.95 25.28 -1.20
C GLY A 112 -19.37 26.66 -0.91
N ASP A 113 -18.23 26.99 -1.51
CA ASP A 113 -17.59 28.31 -1.36
C ASP A 113 -18.42 29.45 -1.96
N ALA A 114 -19.11 29.22 -3.09
CA ALA A 114 -19.96 30.24 -3.73
C ALA A 114 -21.27 30.54 -2.99
N SER A 115 -21.70 29.67 -2.08
CA SER A 115 -22.93 29.84 -1.29
C SER A 115 -22.74 30.59 0.03
N HIS A 116 -21.52 31.01 0.37
CA HIS A 116 -21.24 31.79 1.59
C HIS A 116 -21.05 33.30 1.35
N ASP A 117 -21.14 33.74 0.09
CA ASP A 117 -20.97 35.14 -0.34
C ASP A 117 -22.29 35.83 -0.76
N LEU A 118 -23.45 35.33 -0.31
CA LEU A 118 -24.77 35.97 -0.51
C LEU A 118 -25.48 36.29 0.80
#